data_AF-A0A3D4S398-F1
#
_entry.id   AF-A0A3D4S398-F1
#
_cell.length_a   1.000
_cell.length_b   1.000
_cell.length_c   1.000
_cell.angle_alpha   90.00
_cell.angle_beta   90.00
_cell.angle_gamma   90.00
#
_symmetry.space_group_name_H-M   'P 1'
#
loop_
_entity.id
_entity.type
_entity.pdbx_description
1 polymer ?
#
loop_
_entity_poly.entity_id
_entity_poly.type
_entity_poly.pdbx_seq_one_letter_code
_entity_poly.pdbx_strand_id
1 'polypeptide(L)'
;MSNQTVNQLEKKSANQSASLLDKKSLVQPVLKWLYSQELQTPVGRLLCVTDDSHLFLLEFMDKVGLEKEVKQLEDYYKVKVIEGGRLQR
;
A
#
# COMPACT_ATOMS: atom_id res chain seq x y z
N MET A 1 30.61 -27.79 56.88
CA MET A 1 29.47 -26.89 57.10
C MET A 1 29.86 -25.52 56.53
N SER A 2 29.27 -24.87 55.53
CA SER A 2 28.25 -25.16 54.53
C SER A 2 28.24 -23.93 53.60
N ASN A 3 29.17 -23.82 52.64
CA ASN A 3 29.23 -22.68 51.71
C ASN A 3 28.84 -23.05 50.26
N GLN A 4 28.38 -24.28 50.01
CA GLN A 4 27.93 -24.70 48.66
C GLN A 4 26.42 -24.56 48.42
N THR A 5 25.63 -24.26 49.47
CA THR A 5 24.16 -24.23 49.37
C THR A 5 23.60 -22.85 49.02
N VAL A 6 24.31 -21.76 49.33
CA VAL A 6 23.81 -20.39 49.13
C VAL A 6 23.85 -19.98 47.64
N ASN A 7 24.86 -20.43 46.89
CA ASN A 7 25.02 -20.12 45.46
C ASN A 7 24.05 -20.86 44.53
N GLN A 8 23.22 -21.78 45.05
CA GLN A 8 22.24 -22.52 44.26
C GLN A 8 20.82 -21.92 44.35
N LEU A 9 20.53 -21.12 45.38
CA LEU A 9 19.23 -20.46 45.54
C LEU A 9 19.09 -19.19 44.70
N GLU A 10 20.16 -18.41 44.52
CA GLU A 10 20.12 -17.20 43.69
C GLU A 10 20.05 -17.50 42.18
N LYS A 11 20.60 -18.64 41.75
CA LYS A 11 20.62 -19.05 40.33
C LYS A 11 19.29 -19.61 39.82
N LYS A 12 18.37 -20.00 40.72
CA LYS A 12 17.02 -20.47 40.31
C LYS A 12 16.04 -19.32 40.07
N SER A 13 16.19 -18.20 40.78
CA SER A 13 15.30 -17.04 40.63
C SER A 13 15.55 -16.27 39.32
N ALA A 14 16.82 -16.16 38.90
CA ALA A 14 17.19 -15.45 37.68
C ALA A 14 16.75 -16.13 36.37
N ASN A 15 16.49 -17.45 36.40
CA ASN A 15 16.06 -18.19 35.20
C ASN A 15 14.55 -18.29 35.04
N GLN A 16 13.76 -17.85 36.03
CA GLN A 16 12.29 -17.90 35.98
C GLN A 16 11.66 -16.62 35.41
N SER A 17 12.42 -15.52 35.37
CA SER A 17 12.00 -14.24 34.78
C SER A 17 12.26 -14.14 33.27
N ALA A 18 13.06 -15.05 32.70
CA ALA A 18 13.32 -15.10 31.25
C ALA A 18 12.20 -15.79 30.44
N SER A 19 11.24 -16.45 31.09
CA SER A 19 10.13 -17.16 30.41
C SER A 19 8.87 -16.31 30.21
N LEU A 20 8.90 -15.03 30.60
CA LEU A 20 7.78 -14.09 30.44
C LEU A 20 8.08 -12.96 29.44
N LEU A 21 9.14 -13.10 28.65
CA LEU A 21 9.24 -12.38 27.38
C LEU A 21 8.30 -13.09 26.42
N ASP A 22 7.06 -12.62 26.46
CA ASP A 22 6.02 -12.88 25.50
C ASP A 22 6.68 -12.93 24.11
N LYS A 23 6.73 -14.14 23.51
CA LYS A 23 7.13 -14.32 22.11
C LYS A 23 6.03 -13.77 21.22
N LYS A 24 5.58 -12.55 21.49
CA LYS A 24 4.83 -11.73 20.57
C LYS A 24 5.81 -11.49 19.44
N SER A 25 5.73 -12.40 18.46
CA SER A 25 6.53 -12.43 17.25
C SER A 25 6.75 -10.99 16.82
N LEU A 26 8.00 -10.52 16.93
CA LEU A 26 8.43 -9.23 16.38
C LEU A 26 8.40 -9.38 14.86
N VAL A 27 7.21 -9.59 14.28
CA VAL A 27 6.99 -9.44 12.85
C VAL A 27 7.12 -7.96 12.62
N GLN A 28 8.32 -7.53 12.23
CA GLN A 28 8.49 -6.17 11.77
C GLN A 28 7.52 -5.97 10.60
N PRO A 29 6.72 -4.89 10.60
CA PRO A 29 5.82 -4.64 9.49
C PRO A 29 6.65 -4.54 8.21
N VAL A 30 6.33 -5.38 7.23
CA VAL A 30 6.95 -5.29 5.91
C VAL A 30 6.50 -3.96 5.32
N LEU A 31 7.43 -3.01 5.19
CA LEU A 31 7.16 -1.73 4.57
C LEU A 31 6.93 -1.93 3.08
N LYS A 32 5.88 -1.29 2.55
CA LYS A 32 5.52 -1.32 1.14
C LYS A 32 5.61 0.09 0.57
N TRP A 33 6.38 0.24 -0.50
CA TRP A 33 6.50 1.51 -1.20
C TRP A 33 5.33 1.69 -2.17
N LEU A 34 4.83 2.92 -2.22
CA LEU A 34 3.90 3.37 -3.25
C LEU A 34 4.59 4.46 -4.05
N TYR A 35 4.48 4.37 -5.37
CA TYR A 35 5.00 5.37 -6.29
C TYR A 35 3.83 6.19 -6.82
N SER A 36 4.01 7.51 -6.86
CA SER A 36 3.07 8.46 -7.44
C SER A 36 3.74 9.16 -8.62
N GLN A 37 3.03 9.25 -9.74
CA GLN A 37 3.52 9.92 -10.93
C GLN A 37 2.38 10.66 -11.64
N GLU A 38 2.71 11.85 -12.16
CA GLU A 38 1.85 12.57 -13.10
C GLU A 38 2.21 12.17 -14.54
N LEU A 39 1.23 11.68 -15.29
CA LEU A 39 1.38 11.26 -16.68
C LEU A 39 0.70 12.29 -17.59
N GLN A 40 1.46 12.88 -18.51
CA GLN A 40 0.93 13.77 -19.52
C GLN A 40 0.37 12.95 -20.69
N THR A 41 -0.89 13.19 -21.06
CA THR A 41 -1.50 12.63 -22.27
C THR A 41 -2.00 13.75 -23.19
N PRO A 42 -2.29 13.46 -24.47
CA PRO A 42 -2.91 14.44 -25.36
C PRO A 42 -4.24 14.98 -24.86
N VAL A 43 -4.98 14.21 -24.05
CA VAL A 43 -6.32 14.60 -23.54
C VAL A 43 -6.31 15.18 -22.12
N GLY A 44 -5.14 15.24 -21.47
CA GLY A 44 -5.00 15.79 -20.13
C GLY A 44 -3.97 15.06 -19.26
N ARG A 45 -3.85 15.50 -18.01
CA ARG A 45 -2.91 14.94 -17.03
C ARG A 45 -3.59 13.91 -16.15
N LEU A 46 -2.91 12.79 -15.96
CA LEU A 46 -3.35 11.68 -15.12
C LEU A 46 -2.47 11.61 -13.87
N LEU A 47 -3.10 11.47 -12.71
CA LEU A 47 -2.41 11.03 -11.50
C LEU A 47 -2.41 9.50 -11.47
N CYS A 48 -1.24 8.92 -11.28
CA CYS A 48 -1.02 7.49 -11.21
C CYS A 48 -0.45 7.12 -9.83
N VAL A 49 -1.00 6.09 -9.18
CA VAL A 49 -0.44 5.52 -7.94
C VAL A 49 -0.28 4.01 -8.09
N THR A 50 0.93 3.51 -7.84
CA THR A 50 1.34 2.13 -8.13
C THR A 50 2.22 1.54 -7.03
N ASP A 51 2.35 0.23 -7.04
CA ASP A 51 3.52 -0.48 -6.48
C ASP A 51 4.19 -1.32 -7.58
N ASP A 52 5.15 -2.17 -7.23
CA ASP A 52 5.89 -3.02 -8.18
C ASP A 52 5.00 -4.07 -8.90
N SER A 53 3.75 -4.29 -8.49
CA SER A 53 2.85 -5.35 -8.94
C SER A 53 1.43 -4.88 -9.33
N HIS A 54 1.00 -3.69 -8.90
CA HIS A 54 -0.38 -3.23 -9.02
C HIS A 54 -0.46 -1.73 -9.38
N LEU A 55 -1.48 -1.41 -10.16
CA LEU A 55 -1.98 -0.06 -10.36
C LEU A 55 -3.17 0.17 -9.42
N PHE A 56 -3.02 1.08 -8.46
CA PHE A 56 -4.05 1.40 -7.48
C PHE A 56 -4.97 2.52 -7.93
N LEU A 57 -4.39 3.54 -8.57
CA LEU A 57 -5.13 4.71 -9.04
C LEU A 57 -4.62 5.14 -10.41
N LEU A 58 -5.55 5.43 -11.31
CA LEU A 58 -5.29 6.14 -12.55
C LEU A 58 -6.47 7.05 -12.82
N GLU A 59 -6.30 8.34 -12.56
CA GLU A 59 -7.39 9.31 -12.63
C GLU A 59 -6.96 10.62 -13.29
N PHE A 60 -7.83 11.22 -14.09
CA PHE A 60 -7.60 12.53 -14.67
C PHE A 60 -7.70 13.62 -13.61
N MET A 61 -6.68 14.46 -13.54
CA MET A 61 -6.63 15.56 -12.57
C MET A 61 -7.68 16.64 -12.87
N ASP A 62 -8.06 16.81 -14.14
CA ASP A 62 -9.16 17.68 -14.58
C ASP A 62 -10.20 16.85 -15.34
N LYS A 63 -11.19 16.34 -14.60
CA LYS A 63 -12.28 15.54 -15.17
C LYS A 63 -13.17 16.37 -16.10
N VAL A 64 -13.41 17.64 -15.79
CA VAL A 64 -14.28 18.51 -16.61
C VAL A 64 -13.60 18.86 -17.92
N GLY A 65 -12.29 19.15 -17.87
CA GLY A 65 -11.46 19.32 -19.06
C GLY A 65 -11.45 18.08 -19.93
N LEU A 66 -11.28 16.90 -19.33
CA LEU A 66 -11.34 15.62 -20.05
C LEU A 66 -12.65 15.42 -20.80
N GLU A 67 -13.80 15.60 -20.13
CA GLU A 67 -15.12 15.40 -20.77
C GLU A 67 -15.31 16.33 -21.98
N LYS A 68 -14.82 17.57 -21.89
CA LYS A 68 -14.84 18.51 -23.02
C LYS A 68 -13.93 18.07 -24.15
N GLU A 69 -12.72 17.59 -23.84
CA GLU A 69 -11.76 17.13 -24.84
C GLU A 69 -12.24 15.88 -25.56
N VAL A 70 -12.81 14.93 -24.82
CA VAL A 70 -13.43 13.72 -25.37
C VAL A 70 -14.54 14.10 -26.34
N LYS A 71 -15.42 15.02 -25.96
CA LYS A 71 -16.48 15.51 -26.85
C LYS A 71 -15.93 16.18 -28.12
N GLN A 72 -14.86 16.97 -27.99
CA GLN A 72 -14.21 17.57 -29.16
C GLN A 72 -13.64 16.51 -30.11
N LEU A 73 -13.05 15.43 -29.58
CA LEU A 73 -12.56 14.32 -30.38
C LEU A 73 -13.70 13.58 -31.09
N GLU A 74 -14.81 13.30 -30.40
CA GLU A 74 -16.03 12.73 -31.00
C GLU A 74 -16.54 13.59 -32.16
N ASP A 75 -16.64 14.90 -31.95
CA ASP A 75 -17.13 15.86 -32.94
C ASP A 75 -16.18 15.99 -34.14
N TYR A 76 -14.86 15.93 -33.92
CA TYR A 76 -13.85 16.03 -34.97
C TYR A 76 -13.82 14.79 -35.86
N TYR A 77 -13.76 13.60 -35.25
CA TYR A 77 -13.68 12.34 -35.98
C TYR A 77 -15.04 11.80 -36.44
N LYS A 78 -16.15 12.43 -36.03
CA LYS A 78 -17.53 11.97 -36.29
C LYS A 78 -17.77 10.57 -35.76
N VAL A 79 -17.26 10.31 -34.55
CA VAL A 79 -17.39 9.03 -33.83
C VAL A 79 -18.08 9.24 -32.49
N LYS A 80 -18.39 8.14 -31.80
CA LYS A 80 -18.88 8.16 -30.43
C LYS A 80 -18.04 7.23 -29.58
N VAL A 81 -17.62 7.69 -28.40
CA VAL A 81 -17.00 6.89 -27.37
C VAL A 81 -18.10 6.07 -26.69
N ILE A 82 -17.93 4.76 -26.71
CA ILE A 82 -18.86 3.83 -26.07
C ILE A 82 -18.23 3.42 -24.74
N GLU A 83 -18.86 3.80 -23.64
CA GLU A 83 -18.48 3.30 -22.32
C GLU A 83 -18.67 1.78 -22.29
N GLY A 84 -17.60 1.04 -21.98
CA GLY A 84 -17.69 -0.38 -21.67
C GLY A 84 -18.55 -0.56 -20.42
N GLY A 85 -19.65 -1.31 -20.55
CA GLY A 85 -20.71 -1.40 -19.55
C GLY A 85 -20.23 -1.64 -18.12
N ARG A 86 -20.90 -0.98 -17.17
CA ARG A 86 -20.74 -1.20 -15.72
C ARG A 86 -20.91 -2.68 -15.44
N LEU A 87 -19.87 -3.34 -14.92
CA LEU A 87 -20.04 -4.57 -14.15
C LEU A 87 -20.88 -4.21 -12.92
N GLN A 88 -22.19 -4.38 -13.02
CA GLN A 88 -23.07 -4.43 -11.85
C GLN A 88 -22.61 -5.63 -11.02
N ARG A 89 -22.01 -5.36 -9.86
CA ARG A 89 -21.73 -6.37 -8.83
C ARG A 89 -22.90 -6.43 -7.86
#